data_AF-A0A2T0MY17-F1
#
_entry.id   AF-A0A2T0MY17-F1
#
_cell.length_a   1.000
_cell.length_b   1.000
_cell.length_c   1.000
_cell.angle_alpha   90.00
_cell.angle_beta   90.00
_cell.angle_gamma   90.00
#
_symmetry.space_group_name_H-M   'P 1'
#
loop_
_entity.id
_entity.type
_entity.pdbx_description
1 polymer ?
#
loop_
_entity_poly.entity_id
_entity_poly.type
_entity_poly.pdbx_seq_one_letter_code
_entity_poly.pdbx_strand_id
1 'polypeptide(L)'
;MDDRPRGGRRAALLLAVITPLIAELTLGNPPLSQIWLMLLWIPIYGAGTVLIRELVRRRRGGWPSVLLLGLAYGIVEEGLVLQALSSPTMYGVAGWAPRFLGLNTAYTELNLPYHAVFSVALPILLTDLAFPALRDRPYLKRTGLIVAGVVFVLGGLLLRFTVATSIDPGYQAPAAMLAGCVIAVVLLAVVALRVLAPARSPAPAGTQAPGPWVTAGFGLLAGFGYLALLFPFGGAAQPAFTHGAWVAAPMLGAAVLATLTWWLVRRWTTGGGWTDRHAICLAGGALVGHTAFGVLANAATFIDKLELSALGLLTVVLLALLSRRTGTGSITPPTGRHGRPAAEGSTR
;
A
#
# COMPACT_ATOMS: atom_id res chain seq x y z
N MET A 1 -28.50 20.99 -6.97
CA MET A 1 -28.33 19.81 -6.09
C MET A 1 -26.85 19.59 -5.86
N ASP A 2 -26.36 19.80 -4.64
CA ASP A 2 -24.94 19.72 -4.31
C ASP A 2 -24.52 18.25 -4.20
N ASP A 3 -24.11 17.67 -5.33
CA ASP A 3 -23.65 16.27 -5.47
C ASP A 3 -22.25 16.07 -4.85
N ARG A 4 -22.01 16.66 -3.66
CA ARG A 4 -20.78 16.45 -2.88
C ARG A 4 -20.97 15.17 -2.08
N PRO A 5 -20.10 14.17 -2.23
CA PRO A 5 -20.05 13.07 -1.28
C PRO A 5 -19.78 13.66 0.11
N ARG A 6 -20.75 13.61 1.01
CA ARG A 6 -20.58 14.09 2.39
C ARG A 6 -19.37 13.36 2.99
N GLY A 7 -18.36 14.12 3.44
CA GLY A 7 -17.12 13.57 4.00
C GLY A 7 -16.00 13.24 2.99
N GLY A 8 -16.21 13.40 1.67
CA GLY A 8 -15.20 13.05 0.66
C GLY A 8 -13.86 13.80 0.82
N ARG A 9 -13.90 15.10 1.16
CA ARG A 9 -12.67 15.87 1.46
C ARG A 9 -11.93 15.32 2.68
N ARG A 10 -12.66 14.90 3.73
CA ARG A 10 -12.06 14.34 4.94
C ARG A 10 -11.40 12.99 4.66
N ALA A 11 -12.05 12.14 3.85
CA ALA A 11 -11.48 10.87 3.41
C ALA A 11 -10.21 11.06 2.57
N ALA A 12 -10.21 12.01 1.63
CA ALA A 12 -9.04 12.33 0.82
C ALA A 12 -7.88 12.90 1.66
N LEU A 13 -8.18 13.79 2.61
CA LEU A 13 -7.17 14.34 3.54
C LEU A 13 -6.61 13.27 4.47
N LEU A 14 -7.47 12.40 5.02
CA LEU A 14 -7.01 11.26 5.82
C LEU A 14 -6.07 10.39 5.00
N LEU A 15 -6.49 9.98 3.79
CA LEU A 15 -5.67 9.16 2.90
C LEU A 15 -4.33 9.84 2.62
N ALA A 16 -4.34 11.14 2.29
CA ALA A 16 -3.13 11.88 1.99
C ALA A 16 -2.13 11.93 3.16
N VAL A 17 -2.63 12.03 4.40
CA VAL A 17 -1.80 12.12 5.61
C VAL A 17 -1.32 10.74 6.07
N ILE A 18 -2.19 9.73 6.13
CA ILE A 18 -1.79 8.40 6.64
C ILE A 18 -0.84 7.69 5.69
N THR A 19 -0.85 8.05 4.40
CA THR A 19 -0.03 7.38 3.39
C THR A 19 1.46 7.43 3.72
N PRO A 20 2.11 8.61 3.81
CA PRO A 20 3.53 8.65 4.12
C PRO A 20 3.83 8.29 5.59
N LEU A 21 2.86 8.42 6.51
CA LEU A 21 3.04 7.91 7.88
C LEU A 21 3.21 6.39 7.90
N ILE A 22 2.40 5.67 7.13
CA ILE A 22 2.50 4.21 7.00
C ILE A 22 3.73 3.81 6.18
N ALA A 23 3.99 4.51 5.08
CA ALA A 23 5.07 4.14 4.17
C ALA A 23 6.46 4.47 4.72
N GLU A 24 6.62 5.53 5.49
CA GLU A 24 7.96 6.04 5.84
C GLU A 24 8.14 6.07 7.35
N LEU A 25 7.23 6.74 8.06
CA LEU A 25 7.39 6.96 9.49
C LEU A 25 7.38 5.66 10.29
N THR A 26 6.43 4.75 10.03
CA THR A 26 6.36 3.47 10.77
C THR A 26 7.44 2.48 10.34
N LEU A 27 8.11 2.71 9.20
CA LEU A 27 9.29 1.93 8.80
C LEU A 27 10.59 2.44 9.48
N GLY A 28 10.57 3.68 10.00
CA GLY A 28 11.73 4.32 10.62
C GLY A 28 12.61 5.11 9.67
N ASN A 29 12.10 5.49 8.51
CA ASN A 29 12.84 6.31 7.55
C ASN A 29 11.95 7.45 7.06
N PRO A 30 12.13 8.71 7.51
CA PRO A 30 13.17 9.20 8.42
C PRO A 30 12.85 8.93 9.91
N PRO A 31 13.82 9.11 10.83
CA PRO A 31 13.57 9.03 12.28
C PRO A 31 12.58 10.10 12.76
N LEU A 32 11.97 9.89 13.94
CA LEU A 32 10.91 10.79 14.45
C LEU A 32 11.43 12.22 14.72
N SER A 33 12.70 12.36 15.08
CA SER A 33 13.39 13.65 15.20
C SER A 33 13.35 14.49 13.92
N GLN A 34 13.14 13.85 12.76
CA GLN A 34 13.02 14.47 11.45
C GLN A 34 11.61 14.35 10.86
N ILE A 35 10.57 14.19 11.71
CA ILE A 35 9.17 14.10 11.28
C ILE A 35 8.72 15.28 10.40
N TRP A 36 9.39 16.44 10.47
CA TRP A 36 9.13 17.58 9.61
C TRP A 36 9.31 17.27 8.12
N LEU A 37 10.15 16.28 7.77
CA LEU A 37 10.31 15.79 6.40
C LEU A 37 8.98 15.26 5.84
N MET A 38 8.04 14.81 6.67
CA MET A 38 6.72 14.38 6.21
C MET A 38 6.00 15.44 5.37
N LEU A 39 6.26 16.73 5.60
CA LEU A 39 5.72 17.84 4.81
C LEU A 39 6.13 17.79 3.34
N LEU A 40 7.29 17.22 3.05
CA LEU A 40 7.85 17.12 1.71
C LEU A 40 7.43 15.81 1.01
N TRP A 41 7.01 14.79 1.79
CA TRP A 41 6.58 13.48 1.29
C TRP A 41 5.05 13.46 1.07
N ILE A 42 4.27 14.16 1.89
CA ILE A 42 2.80 14.28 1.72
C ILE A 42 2.39 14.69 0.29
N PRO A 43 3.04 15.67 -0.37
CA PRO A 43 2.70 16.03 -1.74
C PRO A 43 2.83 14.89 -2.75
N ILE A 44 3.86 14.05 -2.68
CA ILE A 44 4.02 12.91 -3.60
C ILE A 44 3.21 11.69 -3.15
N TYR A 45 3.40 11.23 -1.91
CA TYR A 45 2.79 10.03 -1.37
C TYR A 45 1.28 10.23 -1.24
N GLY A 46 0.90 11.29 -0.53
CA GLY A 46 -0.49 11.56 -0.23
C GLY A 46 -1.31 11.87 -1.47
N ALA A 47 -0.84 12.79 -2.32
CA ALA A 47 -1.57 13.13 -3.53
C ALA A 47 -1.53 12.00 -4.57
N GLY A 48 -0.40 11.28 -4.70
CA GLY A 48 -0.26 10.11 -5.55
C GLY A 48 -1.27 9.02 -5.20
N THR A 49 -1.36 8.65 -3.92
CA THR A 49 -2.31 7.62 -3.47
C THR A 49 -3.76 8.07 -3.61
N VAL A 50 -4.07 9.35 -3.36
CA VAL A 50 -5.41 9.92 -3.67
C VAL A 50 -5.72 9.83 -5.16
N LEU A 51 -4.79 10.17 -6.04
CA LEU A 51 -4.97 10.09 -7.50
C LEU A 51 -5.26 8.67 -7.95
N ILE A 52 -4.44 7.70 -7.53
CA ILE A 52 -4.60 6.29 -7.87
C ILE A 52 -6.00 5.82 -7.48
N ARG A 53 -6.38 6.08 -6.22
CA ARG A 53 -7.68 5.72 -5.68
C ARG A 53 -8.83 6.34 -6.49
N GLU A 54 -8.74 7.62 -6.82
CA GLU A 54 -9.74 8.30 -7.63
C GLU A 54 -9.85 7.73 -9.05
N LEU A 55 -8.73 7.45 -9.71
CA LEU A 55 -8.69 6.90 -11.06
C LEU A 55 -9.31 5.50 -11.11
N VAL A 56 -8.94 4.63 -10.16
CA VAL A 56 -9.48 3.27 -10.06
C VAL A 56 -11.00 3.31 -9.84
N ARG A 57 -11.48 4.12 -8.88
CA ARG A 57 -12.92 4.18 -8.57
C ARG A 57 -13.74 4.78 -9.71
N ARG A 58 -13.21 5.76 -10.45
CA ARG A 58 -13.86 6.32 -11.64
C ARG A 58 -13.95 5.32 -12.80
N ARG A 59 -12.99 4.39 -12.89
CA ARG A 59 -12.98 3.30 -13.88
C ARG A 59 -13.66 2.02 -13.37
N ARG A 60 -14.21 2.02 -12.15
CA ARG A 60 -14.80 0.86 -11.48
C ARG A 60 -13.82 -0.33 -11.36
N GLY A 61 -12.52 -0.02 -11.28
CA GLY A 61 -11.45 -1.01 -11.11
C GLY A 61 -11.42 -1.60 -9.69
N GLY A 62 -10.80 -2.77 -9.57
CA GLY A 62 -10.63 -3.49 -8.30
C GLY A 62 -9.23 -3.34 -7.70
N TRP A 63 -8.94 -4.15 -6.68
CA TRP A 63 -7.62 -4.23 -6.04
C TRP A 63 -6.45 -4.53 -6.98
N PRO A 64 -6.58 -5.39 -8.03
CA PRO A 64 -5.51 -5.56 -9.00
C PRO A 64 -5.13 -4.25 -9.71
N SER A 65 -6.09 -3.38 -10.03
CA SER A 65 -5.81 -2.05 -10.60
C SER A 65 -5.08 -1.14 -9.60
N VAL A 66 -5.43 -1.21 -8.31
CA VAL A 66 -4.74 -0.47 -7.24
C VAL A 66 -3.28 -0.90 -7.14
N LEU A 67 -3.02 -2.22 -7.10
CA LEU A 67 -1.67 -2.76 -7.00
C LEU A 67 -0.81 -2.41 -8.22
N LEU A 68 -1.35 -2.53 -9.45
CA LEU A 68 -0.61 -2.14 -10.66
C LEU A 68 -0.29 -0.65 -10.71
N LEU A 69 -1.23 0.21 -10.31
CA LEU A 69 -0.96 1.64 -10.22
C LEU A 69 -0.04 2.00 -9.06
N GLY A 70 -0.03 1.22 -7.99
CA GLY A 70 0.95 1.33 -6.91
C GLY A 70 2.36 0.95 -7.35
N LEU A 71 2.51 -0.07 -8.18
CA LEU A 71 3.79 -0.39 -8.85
C LEU A 71 4.21 0.76 -9.77
N ALA A 72 3.28 1.31 -10.56
CA ALA A 72 3.55 2.46 -11.41
C ALA A 72 3.99 3.69 -10.59
N TYR A 73 3.36 3.92 -9.43
CA TYR A 73 3.77 4.95 -8.48
C TYR A 73 5.21 4.73 -7.99
N GLY A 74 5.55 3.50 -7.57
CA GLY A 74 6.92 3.19 -7.17
C GLY A 74 7.95 3.43 -8.28
N ILE A 75 7.60 3.17 -9.55
CA ILE A 75 8.48 3.49 -10.69
C ILE A 75 8.60 5.01 -10.89
N VAL A 76 7.51 5.77 -10.71
CA VAL A 76 7.57 7.24 -10.79
C VAL A 76 8.47 7.80 -9.69
N GLU A 77 8.27 7.37 -8.45
CA GLU A 77 9.04 7.84 -7.31
C GLU A 77 10.51 7.41 -7.42
N GLU A 78 10.78 6.10 -7.43
CA GLU A 78 12.14 5.58 -7.35
C GLU A 78 12.89 5.64 -8.69
N GLY A 79 12.17 5.54 -9.81
CA GLY A 79 12.77 5.51 -11.15
C GLY A 79 12.92 6.88 -11.79
N LEU A 80 11.89 7.74 -11.72
CA LEU A 80 11.87 9.02 -12.41
C LEU A 80 12.25 10.20 -11.50
N VAL A 81 11.72 10.24 -10.28
CA VAL A 81 11.92 11.35 -9.34
C VAL A 81 13.24 11.22 -8.58
N LEU A 82 13.46 10.12 -7.87
CA LEU A 82 14.67 9.87 -7.10
C LEU A 82 15.79 9.28 -7.96
N GLN A 83 15.43 8.50 -8.99
CA GLN A 83 16.36 7.78 -9.86
C GLN A 83 17.20 6.69 -9.15
N ALA A 84 16.82 6.34 -7.92
CA ALA A 84 17.43 5.33 -7.08
C ALA A 84 17.44 3.93 -7.70
N LEU A 85 16.47 3.59 -8.57
CA LEU A 85 16.46 2.30 -9.27
C LEU A 85 17.70 2.08 -10.13
N SER A 86 18.37 3.15 -10.56
CA SER A 86 19.54 3.08 -11.45
C SER A 86 20.81 3.71 -10.89
N SER A 87 20.70 4.47 -9.79
CA SER A 87 21.86 5.13 -9.21
C SER A 87 22.89 4.12 -8.70
N PRO A 88 24.19 4.32 -8.96
CA PRO A 88 25.25 3.48 -8.41
C PRO A 88 25.55 3.78 -6.92
N THR A 89 25.09 4.92 -6.40
CA THR A 89 25.56 5.52 -5.14
C THR A 89 24.43 5.75 -4.15
N MET A 90 23.23 6.08 -4.65
CA MET A 90 22.07 6.37 -3.82
C MET A 90 21.78 5.19 -2.88
N TYR A 91 21.69 5.47 -1.58
CA TYR A 91 21.43 4.50 -0.51
C TYR A 91 22.42 3.30 -0.42
N GLY A 92 23.50 3.27 -1.20
CA GLY A 92 24.41 2.11 -1.26
C GLY A 92 23.80 0.84 -1.86
N VAL A 93 22.67 0.93 -2.55
CA VAL A 93 21.87 -0.24 -2.95
C VAL A 93 22.43 -1.00 -4.15
N ALA A 94 23.37 -0.39 -4.89
CA ALA A 94 24.04 -1.01 -6.02
C ALA A 94 24.85 -2.26 -5.63
N GLY A 95 25.27 -2.36 -4.37
CA GLY A 95 26.01 -3.52 -3.84
C GLY A 95 25.11 -4.68 -3.39
N TRP A 96 23.79 -4.47 -3.29
CA TRP A 96 22.88 -5.47 -2.72
C TRP A 96 22.79 -6.72 -3.59
N ALA A 97 22.81 -6.57 -4.92
CA ALA A 97 22.72 -7.68 -5.85
C ALA A 97 23.33 -7.32 -7.22
N PRO A 98 23.65 -8.32 -8.07
CA PRO A 98 24.05 -8.06 -9.45
C PRO A 98 23.01 -7.20 -10.19
N ARG A 99 23.51 -6.13 -10.81
CA ARG A 99 22.68 -5.19 -11.58
C ARG A 99 22.33 -5.76 -12.94
N PHE A 100 21.14 -5.45 -13.44
CA PHE A 100 20.69 -5.87 -14.76
C PHE A 100 20.18 -4.65 -15.55
N LEU A 101 20.73 -4.41 -16.74
CA LEU A 101 20.43 -3.22 -17.56
C LEU A 101 20.57 -1.89 -16.79
N GLY A 102 21.50 -1.83 -15.84
CA GLY A 102 21.70 -0.66 -14.97
C GLY A 102 20.71 -0.55 -13.81
N LEU A 103 19.76 -1.49 -13.63
CA LEU A 103 18.87 -1.51 -12.48
C LEU A 103 19.52 -2.16 -11.26
N ASN A 104 19.26 -1.58 -10.09
CA ASN A 104 19.53 -2.18 -8.78
C ASN A 104 18.45 -3.24 -8.51
N THR A 105 18.72 -4.49 -8.87
CA THR A 105 17.71 -5.56 -8.99
C THR A 105 17.00 -5.88 -7.67
N ALA A 106 17.75 -6.20 -6.60
CA ALA A 106 17.17 -6.48 -5.28
C ALA A 106 16.43 -5.26 -4.71
N TYR A 107 16.95 -4.05 -4.90
CA TYR A 107 16.29 -2.81 -4.47
C TYR A 107 14.99 -2.54 -5.25
N THR A 108 14.99 -2.79 -6.56
CA THR A 108 13.80 -2.66 -7.41
C THR A 108 12.75 -3.69 -6.98
N GLU A 109 13.18 -4.94 -6.76
CA GLU A 109 12.32 -6.01 -6.31
C GLU A 109 11.71 -5.72 -4.94
N LEU A 110 12.45 -5.11 -4.01
CA LEU A 110 11.97 -4.67 -2.71
C LEU A 110 10.98 -3.51 -2.85
N ASN A 111 11.40 -2.40 -3.47
CA ASN A 111 10.68 -1.14 -3.33
C ASN A 111 9.41 -1.06 -4.17
N LEU A 112 9.37 -1.66 -5.37
CA LEU A 112 8.17 -1.54 -6.18
C LEU A 112 6.95 -2.21 -5.51
N PRO A 113 7.01 -3.48 -5.07
CA PRO A 113 5.90 -4.10 -4.34
C PRO A 113 5.68 -3.46 -2.96
N TYR A 114 6.75 -2.98 -2.31
CA TYR A 114 6.63 -2.20 -1.09
C TYR A 114 5.72 -0.98 -1.28
N HIS A 115 5.97 -0.16 -2.28
CA HIS A 115 5.11 1.00 -2.58
C HIS A 115 3.70 0.58 -2.96
N ALA A 116 3.56 -0.48 -3.76
CA ALA A 116 2.24 -0.97 -4.16
C ALA A 116 1.37 -1.37 -2.96
N VAL A 117 1.98 -1.98 -1.95
CA VAL A 117 1.27 -2.50 -0.77
C VAL A 117 1.21 -1.48 0.36
N PHE A 118 2.36 -1.05 0.88
CA PHE A 118 2.47 -0.21 2.07
C PHE A 118 2.20 1.27 1.78
N SER A 119 2.64 1.79 0.63
CA SER A 119 2.39 3.19 0.26
C SER A 119 1.04 3.41 -0.42
N VAL A 120 0.41 2.38 -0.99
CA VAL A 120 -0.83 2.56 -1.77
C VAL A 120 -1.98 1.70 -1.26
N ALA A 121 -1.88 0.38 -1.33
CA ALA A 121 -3.03 -0.48 -1.04
C ALA A 121 -3.51 -0.40 0.42
N LEU A 122 -2.61 -0.44 1.40
CA LEU A 122 -2.97 -0.40 2.82
C LEU A 122 -3.58 0.95 3.24
N PRO A 123 -3.00 2.12 2.90
CA PRO A 123 -3.63 3.42 3.17
C PRO A 123 -5.04 3.54 2.55
N ILE A 124 -5.22 3.08 1.31
CA ILE A 124 -6.53 3.08 0.64
C ILE A 124 -7.51 2.18 1.40
N LEU A 125 -7.10 0.96 1.76
CA LEU A 125 -7.93 0.01 2.50
C LEU A 125 -8.40 0.59 3.83
N LEU A 126 -7.48 1.14 4.63
CA LEU A 126 -7.79 1.70 5.93
C LEU A 126 -8.71 2.92 5.83
N THR A 127 -8.51 3.77 4.82
CA THR A 127 -9.39 4.91 4.57
C THR A 127 -10.79 4.47 4.14
N ASP A 128 -10.89 3.49 3.25
CA ASP A 128 -12.16 2.91 2.79
C ASP A 128 -12.91 2.17 3.92
N LEU A 129 -12.20 1.65 4.93
CA LEU A 129 -12.78 1.09 6.16
C LEU A 129 -13.23 2.19 7.13
N ALA A 130 -12.52 3.32 7.21
CA ALA A 130 -12.89 4.47 8.03
C ALA A 130 -14.10 5.25 7.47
N PHE A 131 -14.30 5.20 6.14
CA PHE A 131 -15.37 5.87 5.40
C PHE A 131 -16.17 4.88 4.52
N PRO A 132 -16.90 3.91 5.10
CA PRO A 132 -17.53 2.82 4.34
C PRO A 132 -18.54 3.30 3.30
N ALA A 133 -19.26 4.39 3.56
CA ALA A 133 -20.22 4.99 2.62
C ALA A 133 -19.58 5.51 1.32
N LEU A 134 -18.26 5.69 1.31
CA LEU A 134 -17.50 6.21 0.16
C LEU A 134 -16.60 5.16 -0.49
N ARG A 135 -16.55 3.92 0.02
CA ARG A 135 -15.64 2.86 -0.43
C ARG A 135 -15.64 2.63 -1.95
N ASP A 136 -16.83 2.53 -2.54
CA ASP A 136 -17.01 2.28 -3.97
C ASP A 136 -17.24 3.54 -4.80
N ARG A 137 -17.05 4.73 -4.23
CA ARG A 137 -17.34 6.02 -4.87
C ARG A 137 -16.12 6.94 -4.86
N PRO A 138 -15.91 7.80 -5.87
CA PRO A 138 -14.90 8.86 -5.81
C PRO A 138 -15.09 9.76 -4.57
N TYR A 139 -14.00 10.10 -3.90
CA TYR A 139 -13.95 11.05 -2.78
C TYR A 139 -14.06 12.49 -3.28
N LEU A 140 -13.47 12.77 -4.44
CA LEU A 140 -13.31 14.13 -4.97
C LEU A 140 -14.17 14.34 -6.22
N LYS A 141 -14.39 15.62 -6.56
CA LYS A 141 -14.90 16.03 -7.88
C LYS A 141 -13.73 16.15 -8.87
N ARG A 142 -14.01 16.44 -10.14
CA ARG A 142 -12.97 16.64 -11.18
C ARG A 142 -11.92 17.68 -10.77
N THR A 143 -12.34 18.80 -10.16
CA THR A 143 -11.41 19.82 -9.68
C THR A 143 -10.45 19.30 -8.62
N GLY A 144 -10.94 18.51 -7.66
CA GLY A 144 -10.08 17.91 -6.63
C GLY A 144 -9.10 16.89 -7.20
N LEU A 145 -9.51 16.15 -8.24
CA LEU A 145 -8.62 15.26 -8.98
C LEU A 145 -7.50 16.04 -9.68
N ILE A 146 -7.82 17.15 -10.35
CA ILE A 146 -6.82 18.00 -11.01
C ILE A 146 -5.85 18.57 -9.98
N VAL A 147 -6.36 19.09 -8.86
CA VAL A 147 -5.52 19.62 -7.77
C VAL A 147 -4.59 18.54 -7.23
N ALA A 148 -5.08 17.33 -6.96
CA ALA A 148 -4.23 16.22 -6.54
C ALA A 148 -3.16 15.89 -7.59
N GLY A 149 -3.51 15.93 -8.87
CA GLY A 149 -2.58 15.77 -10.01
C GLY A 149 -1.44 16.78 -10.00
N VAL A 150 -1.79 18.04 -9.85
CA VAL A 150 -0.81 19.15 -9.77
C VAL A 150 0.08 19.00 -8.53
N VAL A 151 -0.52 18.73 -7.37
CA VAL A 151 0.24 18.54 -6.11
C VAL A 151 1.21 17.36 -6.21
N PHE A 152 0.79 16.25 -6.84
CA PHE A 152 1.65 15.09 -7.06
C PHE A 152 2.88 15.43 -7.93
N VAL A 153 2.66 16.12 -9.05
CA VAL A 153 3.75 16.55 -9.94
C VAL A 153 4.69 17.52 -9.23
N LEU A 154 4.13 18.54 -8.55
CA LEU A 154 4.93 19.50 -7.80
C LEU A 154 5.70 18.83 -6.65
N GLY A 155 5.10 17.84 -5.97
CA GLY A 155 5.75 17.03 -4.95
C GLY A 155 6.93 16.22 -5.49
N GLY A 156 6.76 15.59 -6.66
CA GLY A 156 7.86 14.90 -7.33
C GLY A 156 8.99 15.84 -7.75
N LEU A 157 8.68 17.02 -8.31
CA LEU A 157 9.70 18.02 -8.63
C LEU A 157 10.42 18.50 -7.37
N LEU A 158 9.67 18.74 -6.29
CA LEU A 158 10.22 19.14 -5.00
C LEU A 158 11.23 18.11 -4.50
N LEU A 159 10.88 16.82 -4.49
CA LEU A 159 11.80 15.73 -4.13
C LEU A 159 13.01 15.63 -5.07
N ARG A 160 12.79 15.76 -6.38
CA ARG A 160 13.87 15.72 -7.38
C ARG A 160 14.94 16.79 -7.16
N PHE A 161 14.53 17.98 -6.74
CA PHE A 161 15.41 19.14 -6.56
C PHE A 161 15.84 19.39 -5.11
N THR A 162 15.39 18.56 -4.17
CA THR A 162 15.79 18.67 -2.76
C THR A 162 16.46 17.37 -2.32
N VAL A 163 15.68 16.29 -2.16
CA VAL A 163 16.15 15.00 -1.62
C VAL A 163 17.12 14.33 -2.58
N ALA A 164 16.74 14.13 -3.84
CA ALA A 164 17.60 13.43 -4.80
C ALA A 164 18.95 14.13 -4.99
N THR A 165 18.94 15.46 -5.10
CA THR A 165 20.17 16.27 -5.22
C THR A 165 21.00 16.33 -3.94
N SER A 166 20.40 16.08 -2.77
CA SER A 166 21.13 16.04 -1.49
C SER A 166 21.77 14.68 -1.23
N ILE A 167 21.10 13.59 -1.62
CA ILE A 167 21.55 12.22 -1.37
C ILE A 167 22.51 11.73 -2.46
N ASP A 168 22.26 12.08 -3.73
CA ASP A 168 23.09 11.68 -4.86
C ASP A 168 23.36 12.86 -5.81
N PRO A 169 24.20 13.83 -5.37
CA PRO A 169 24.43 15.07 -6.10
C PRO A 169 24.99 14.82 -7.52
N GLY A 170 24.33 15.40 -8.52
CA GLY A 170 24.79 15.36 -9.90
C GLY A 170 24.43 14.09 -10.69
N TYR A 171 23.88 13.05 -10.05
CA TYR A 171 23.43 11.88 -10.78
C TYR A 171 22.22 12.20 -11.67
N GLN A 172 22.29 11.70 -12.90
CA GLN A 172 21.20 11.69 -13.88
C GLN A 172 21.12 10.30 -14.48
N ALA A 173 19.95 9.67 -14.35
CA ALA A 173 19.68 8.39 -14.98
C ALA A 173 19.83 8.50 -16.50
N PRO A 174 20.40 7.46 -17.17
CA PRO A 174 20.48 7.43 -18.61
C PRO A 174 19.12 7.63 -19.28
N ALA A 175 19.07 8.33 -20.42
CA ALA A 175 17.81 8.62 -21.11
C ALA A 175 17.01 7.34 -21.46
N ALA A 176 17.69 6.25 -21.79
CA ALA A 176 17.06 4.96 -22.03
C ALA A 176 16.38 4.38 -20.77
N MET A 177 16.96 4.58 -19.58
CA MET A 177 16.36 4.18 -18.30
C MET A 177 15.07 4.98 -18.05
N LEU A 178 15.15 6.31 -18.19
CA LEU A 178 13.99 7.18 -18.02
C LEU A 178 12.87 6.84 -19.00
N ALA A 179 13.20 6.61 -20.28
CA ALA A 179 12.24 6.17 -21.28
C ALA A 179 11.61 4.82 -20.90
N GLY A 180 12.41 3.86 -20.43
CA GLY A 180 11.93 2.58 -19.92
C GLY A 180 10.95 2.71 -18.77
N CYS A 181 11.27 3.56 -17.78
CA CYS A 181 10.37 3.87 -16.66
C CYS A 181 9.05 4.50 -17.14
N VAL A 182 9.09 5.48 -18.04
CA VAL A 182 7.89 6.10 -18.61
C VAL A 182 7.03 5.07 -19.35
N ILE A 183 7.64 4.24 -20.19
CA ILE A 183 6.94 3.17 -20.92
C ILE A 183 6.29 2.20 -19.94
N ALA A 184 7.01 1.73 -18.92
CA ALA A 184 6.49 0.82 -17.92
C ALA A 184 5.29 1.42 -17.15
N VAL A 185 5.39 2.68 -16.72
CA VAL A 185 4.31 3.40 -16.04
C VAL A 185 3.07 3.50 -16.93
N VAL A 186 3.24 3.87 -18.22
CA VAL A 186 2.14 3.96 -19.17
C VAL A 186 1.49 2.60 -19.39
N LEU A 187 2.27 1.55 -19.60
CA LEU A 187 1.75 0.18 -19.80
C LEU A 187 0.96 -0.28 -18.57
N LEU A 188 1.53 -0.13 -17.36
CA LEU A 188 0.85 -0.48 -16.12
C LEU A 188 -0.44 0.30 -15.94
N ALA A 189 -0.43 1.61 -16.21
CA ALA A 189 -1.62 2.46 -16.10
C ALA A 189 -2.71 2.06 -17.13
N VAL A 190 -2.33 1.74 -18.36
CA VAL A 190 -3.26 1.27 -19.40
C VAL A 190 -3.86 -0.06 -18.99
N VAL A 191 -3.05 -1.04 -18.58
CA VAL A 191 -3.55 -2.33 -18.11
C VAL A 191 -4.50 -2.16 -16.92
N ALA A 192 -4.10 -1.35 -15.94
CA ALA A 192 -4.87 -1.12 -14.72
C ALA A 192 -6.23 -0.45 -14.96
N LEU A 193 -6.30 0.50 -15.90
CA LEU A 193 -7.47 1.35 -16.10
C LEU A 193 -8.33 0.98 -17.31
N ARG A 194 -7.83 0.14 -18.23
CA ARG A 194 -8.52 -0.22 -19.48
C ARG A 194 -8.68 -1.72 -19.68
N VAL A 195 -7.72 -2.54 -19.25
CA VAL A 195 -7.71 -3.99 -19.54
C VAL A 195 -8.33 -4.78 -18.40
N LEU A 196 -7.95 -4.47 -17.15
CA LEU A 196 -8.49 -5.18 -16.00
C LEU A 196 -10.00 -4.94 -15.87
N ALA A 197 -10.76 -6.03 -15.86
CA ALA A 197 -12.22 -5.99 -15.82
C ALA A 197 -12.73 -5.28 -14.56
N PRO A 198 -13.90 -4.59 -14.65
CA PRO A 198 -14.54 -3.98 -13.50
C PRO A 198 -14.76 -4.99 -12.37
N ALA A 199 -14.67 -4.53 -11.12
CA ALA A 199 -14.73 -5.36 -9.91
C ALA A 199 -16.10 -6.07 -9.74
N ARG A 200 -16.37 -7.15 -10.49
CA ARG A 200 -17.59 -7.96 -10.43
C ARG A 200 -17.40 -9.38 -10.96
N SER A 201 -16.36 -10.09 -10.53
CA SER A 201 -16.35 -11.55 -10.72
C SER A 201 -17.04 -12.20 -9.51
N PRO A 202 -18.12 -12.99 -9.72
CA PRO A 202 -18.72 -13.79 -8.66
C PRO A 202 -17.70 -14.74 -8.04
N ALA A 203 -17.84 -14.99 -6.74
CA ALA A 203 -17.05 -15.94 -5.98
C ALA A 203 -17.09 -17.35 -6.60
N PRO A 204 -15.96 -18.04 -6.77
CA PRO A 204 -15.97 -19.50 -6.87
C PRO A 204 -16.54 -20.09 -5.58
N ALA A 205 -17.55 -20.94 -5.70
CA ALA A 205 -18.14 -21.63 -4.54
C ALA A 205 -17.08 -22.50 -3.84
N GLY A 206 -17.05 -22.47 -2.50
CA GLY A 206 -16.35 -23.50 -1.70
C GLY A 206 -15.04 -23.11 -1.00
N THR A 207 -14.61 -21.85 -1.02
CA THR A 207 -13.46 -21.41 -0.20
C THR A 207 -13.94 -20.53 0.95
N GLN A 208 -13.63 -20.91 2.19
CA GLN A 208 -13.86 -20.08 3.38
C GLN A 208 -12.58 -19.34 3.74
N ALA A 209 -12.72 -18.06 4.11
CA ALA A 209 -11.61 -17.31 4.66
C ALA A 209 -11.17 -17.91 6.01
N PRO A 210 -9.86 -17.98 6.31
CA PRO A 210 -9.39 -18.38 7.63
C PRO A 210 -9.81 -17.33 8.66
N GLY A 211 -9.83 -17.71 9.95
CA GLY A 211 -10.24 -16.79 11.01
C GLY A 211 -9.44 -15.48 11.01
N PRO A 212 -10.02 -14.34 11.45
CA PRO A 212 -9.37 -13.02 11.34
C PRO A 212 -7.96 -12.98 11.96
N TRP A 213 -7.74 -13.60 13.11
CA TRP A 213 -6.41 -13.63 13.73
C TRP A 213 -5.37 -14.41 12.93
N VAL A 214 -5.78 -15.42 12.17
CA VAL A 214 -4.89 -16.14 11.24
C VAL A 214 -4.48 -15.20 10.10
N THR A 215 -5.40 -14.40 9.57
CA THR A 215 -5.06 -13.39 8.55
C THR A 215 -4.11 -12.31 9.09
N ALA A 216 -4.21 -11.96 10.39
CA ALA A 216 -3.25 -11.06 11.03
C ALA A 216 -1.87 -11.68 11.15
N GLY A 217 -1.76 -12.91 11.69
CA GLY A 217 -0.48 -13.62 11.77
C GLY A 217 0.15 -13.78 10.38
N PHE A 218 -0.65 -14.12 9.37
CA PHE A 218 -0.21 -14.21 7.99
C PHE A 218 0.33 -12.87 7.46
N GLY A 219 -0.42 -11.77 7.62
CA GLY A 219 0.01 -10.44 7.19
C GLY A 219 1.33 -10.03 7.85
N LEU A 220 1.50 -10.31 9.15
CA LEU A 220 2.71 -10.03 9.90
C LEU A 220 3.91 -10.77 9.31
N LEU A 221 3.77 -12.09 9.16
CA LEU A 221 4.86 -12.93 8.64
C LEU A 221 5.19 -12.60 7.19
N ALA A 222 4.19 -12.32 6.36
CA ALA A 222 4.39 -11.95 4.96
C ALA A 222 5.09 -10.59 4.84
N GLY A 223 4.63 -9.57 5.56
CA GLY A 223 5.23 -8.23 5.55
C GLY A 223 6.66 -8.22 6.09
N PHE A 224 6.87 -8.82 7.27
CA PHE A 224 8.20 -8.94 7.88
C PHE A 224 9.13 -9.77 7.02
N GLY A 225 8.69 -10.97 6.59
CA GLY A 225 9.51 -11.90 5.84
C GLY A 225 9.93 -11.34 4.48
N TYR A 226 9.05 -10.62 3.80
CA TYR A 226 9.38 -9.98 2.53
C TYR A 226 10.48 -8.92 2.69
N LEU A 227 10.37 -8.05 3.71
CA LEU A 227 11.40 -7.06 4.02
C LEU A 227 12.72 -7.72 4.45
N ALA A 228 12.66 -8.71 5.34
CA ALA A 228 13.84 -9.41 5.86
C ALA A 228 14.59 -10.22 4.80
N LEU A 229 13.90 -10.70 3.76
CA LEU A 229 14.54 -11.39 2.64
C LEU A 229 15.34 -10.43 1.76
N LEU A 230 14.85 -9.21 1.54
CA LEU A 230 15.37 -8.31 0.50
C LEU A 230 16.18 -7.12 1.02
N PHE A 231 15.88 -6.61 2.22
CA PHE A 231 16.58 -5.48 2.79
C PHE A 231 17.77 -5.98 3.62
N PRO A 232 19.03 -5.59 3.33
CA PRO A 232 20.17 -5.96 4.16
C PRO A 232 20.12 -5.25 5.52
N PHE A 233 20.24 -6.00 6.62
CA PHE A 233 20.24 -5.46 7.98
C PHE A 233 21.25 -6.21 8.86
N GLY A 234 21.49 -5.71 10.08
CA GLY A 234 22.35 -6.41 11.05
C GLY A 234 23.82 -6.56 10.60
N GLY A 235 24.33 -5.61 9.82
CA GLY A 235 25.69 -5.63 9.26
C GLY A 235 25.83 -6.40 7.95
N ALA A 236 24.74 -6.95 7.39
CA ALA A 236 24.77 -7.56 6.07
C ALA A 236 24.99 -6.52 4.97
N ALA A 237 25.88 -6.82 4.02
CA ALA A 237 26.04 -6.01 2.80
C ALA A 237 25.04 -6.39 1.70
N GLN A 238 24.49 -7.62 1.76
CA GLN A 238 23.55 -8.16 0.79
C GLN A 238 22.34 -8.80 1.49
N PRO A 239 21.21 -8.95 0.77
CA PRO A 239 19.98 -9.49 1.32
C PRO A 239 20.16 -10.85 1.98
N ALA A 240 19.48 -11.05 3.12
CA ALA A 240 19.51 -12.28 3.91
C ALA A 240 20.92 -12.83 4.21
N PHE A 241 21.91 -11.94 4.42
CA PHE A 241 23.31 -12.31 4.72
C PHE A 241 23.97 -13.18 3.63
N THR A 242 23.47 -13.11 2.39
CA THR A 242 24.05 -13.82 1.25
C THR A 242 25.31 -13.12 0.73
N HIS A 243 26.02 -13.78 -0.19
CA HIS A 243 27.21 -13.22 -0.84
C HIS A 243 27.24 -13.55 -2.33
N GLY A 244 27.60 -12.55 -3.16
CA GLY A 244 27.75 -12.70 -4.61
C GLY A 244 26.45 -13.05 -5.30
N ALA A 245 26.46 -14.12 -6.11
CA ALA A 245 25.27 -14.55 -6.86
C ALA A 245 24.22 -15.27 -6.00
N TRP A 246 24.56 -15.67 -4.77
CA TRP A 246 23.61 -16.36 -3.88
C TRP A 246 22.44 -15.49 -3.44
N VAL A 247 22.52 -14.17 -3.62
CA VAL A 247 21.40 -13.24 -3.44
C VAL A 247 20.18 -13.58 -4.30
N ALA A 248 20.36 -14.32 -5.39
CA ALA A 248 19.24 -14.82 -6.18
C ALA A 248 18.28 -15.70 -5.34
N ALA A 249 18.76 -16.41 -4.32
CA ALA A 249 17.93 -17.25 -3.47
C ALA A 249 16.91 -16.45 -2.62
N PRO A 250 17.31 -15.45 -1.81
CA PRO A 250 16.35 -14.62 -1.09
C PRO A 250 15.45 -13.79 -2.02
N MET A 251 15.96 -13.35 -3.18
CA MET A 251 15.14 -12.71 -4.22
C MET A 251 14.02 -13.63 -4.71
N LEU A 252 14.36 -14.86 -5.14
CA LEU A 252 13.36 -15.86 -5.52
C LEU A 252 12.39 -16.17 -4.39
N GLY A 253 12.88 -16.27 -3.15
CA GLY A 253 12.04 -16.45 -1.96
C GLY A 253 11.03 -15.31 -1.78
N ALA A 254 11.45 -14.06 -2.00
CA ALA A 254 10.59 -12.88 -1.89
C ALA A 254 9.55 -12.82 -3.01
N ALA A 255 9.94 -13.13 -4.25
CA ALA A 255 9.01 -13.25 -5.37
C ALA A 255 7.94 -14.33 -5.13
N VAL A 256 8.35 -15.51 -4.64
CA VAL A 256 7.43 -16.59 -4.26
C VAL A 256 6.51 -16.14 -3.12
N LEU A 257 7.04 -15.51 -2.08
CA LEU A 257 6.24 -15.01 -0.97
C LEU A 257 5.20 -13.97 -1.42
N ALA A 258 5.59 -13.00 -2.25
CA ALA A 258 4.70 -11.96 -2.77
C ALA A 258 3.59 -12.56 -3.67
N THR A 259 3.94 -13.49 -4.56
CA THR A 259 2.97 -14.15 -5.45
C THR A 259 2.00 -15.06 -4.71
N LEU A 260 2.50 -15.84 -3.74
CA LEU A 260 1.66 -16.66 -2.86
C LEU A 260 0.74 -15.80 -1.99
N THR A 261 1.26 -14.69 -1.45
CA THR A 261 0.45 -13.72 -0.69
C THR A 261 -0.68 -13.16 -1.53
N TRP A 262 -0.38 -12.69 -2.74
CA TRP A 262 -1.41 -12.20 -3.66
C TRP A 262 -2.45 -13.27 -3.97
N TRP A 263 -2.02 -14.49 -4.28
CA TRP A 263 -2.90 -15.61 -4.62
C TRP A 263 -3.81 -16.00 -3.45
N LEU A 264 -3.27 -16.15 -2.23
CA LEU A 264 -4.02 -16.48 -1.02
C LEU A 264 -5.02 -15.39 -0.65
N VAL A 265 -4.59 -14.13 -0.62
CA VAL A 265 -5.47 -13.00 -0.30
C VAL A 265 -6.58 -12.88 -1.33
N ARG A 266 -6.28 -13.05 -2.63
CA ARG A 266 -7.30 -13.09 -3.68
C ARG A 266 -8.28 -14.23 -3.42
N ARG A 267 -7.80 -15.44 -3.14
CA ARG A 267 -8.67 -16.60 -2.83
C ARG A 267 -9.57 -16.34 -1.63
N TRP A 268 -9.03 -15.83 -0.52
CA TRP A 268 -9.80 -15.55 0.70
C TRP A 268 -10.83 -14.44 0.49
N THR A 269 -10.48 -13.38 -0.23
CA THR A 269 -11.39 -12.23 -0.49
C THR A 269 -12.48 -12.55 -1.50
N THR A 270 -12.25 -13.49 -2.43
CA THR A 270 -13.28 -14.00 -3.33
C THR A 270 -14.10 -15.13 -2.73
N GLY A 271 -13.67 -15.70 -1.60
CA GLY A 271 -14.38 -16.77 -0.90
C GLY A 271 -15.56 -16.28 -0.05
N GLY A 272 -16.26 -17.23 0.56
CA GLY A 272 -17.29 -16.94 1.55
C GLY A 272 -16.69 -16.54 2.91
N GLY A 273 -17.33 -15.61 3.61
CA GLY A 273 -17.00 -15.27 4.99
C GLY A 273 -15.93 -14.17 5.18
N TRP A 274 -15.38 -13.60 4.11
CA TRP A 274 -14.52 -12.43 4.23
C TRP A 274 -15.31 -11.22 4.74
N THR A 275 -14.79 -10.53 5.75
CA THR A 275 -15.43 -9.37 6.38
C THR A 275 -14.44 -8.24 6.59
N ASP A 276 -14.93 -7.05 6.92
CA ASP A 276 -14.10 -5.89 7.29
C ASP A 276 -13.14 -6.22 8.44
N ARG A 277 -13.52 -7.12 9.37
CA ARG A 277 -12.63 -7.59 10.44
C ARG A 277 -11.43 -8.36 9.90
N HIS A 278 -11.61 -9.22 8.89
CA HIS A 278 -10.49 -9.90 8.24
C HIS A 278 -9.57 -8.90 7.53
N ALA A 279 -10.13 -7.89 6.86
CA ALA A 279 -9.35 -6.85 6.22
C ALA A 279 -8.51 -6.02 7.21
N ILE A 280 -9.11 -5.64 8.34
CA ILE A 280 -8.40 -4.93 9.42
C ILE A 280 -7.31 -5.81 10.03
N CYS A 281 -7.60 -7.09 10.29
CA CYS A 281 -6.63 -8.03 10.83
C CYS A 281 -5.45 -8.25 9.87
N LEU A 282 -5.70 -8.50 8.59
CA LEU A 282 -4.65 -8.66 7.57
C LEU A 282 -3.78 -7.40 7.44
N ALA A 283 -4.41 -6.22 7.32
CA ALA A 283 -3.71 -4.94 7.24
C ALA A 283 -2.90 -4.67 8.51
N GLY A 284 -3.50 -4.91 9.68
CA GLY A 284 -2.84 -4.73 10.96
C GLY A 284 -1.66 -5.66 11.17
N GLY A 285 -1.80 -6.92 10.80
CA GLY A 285 -0.69 -7.87 10.77
C GLY A 285 0.47 -7.35 9.92
N ALA A 286 0.18 -6.98 8.67
CA ALA A 286 1.19 -6.45 7.75
C ALA A 286 1.90 -5.20 8.30
N LEU A 287 1.16 -4.26 8.87
CA LEU A 287 1.72 -3.05 9.48
C LEU A 287 2.57 -3.33 10.72
N VAL A 288 2.16 -4.30 11.56
CA VAL A 288 2.96 -4.73 12.71
C VAL A 288 4.25 -5.40 12.25
N GLY A 289 4.19 -6.30 11.26
CA GLY A 289 5.38 -6.94 10.68
C GLY A 289 6.34 -5.92 10.06
N HIS A 290 5.79 -4.95 9.33
CA HIS A 290 6.51 -3.81 8.77
C HIS A 290 7.21 -2.96 9.84
N THR A 291 6.49 -2.54 10.88
CA THR A 291 7.06 -1.72 11.95
C THR A 291 8.08 -2.49 12.77
N ALA A 292 7.80 -3.77 13.05
CA ALA A 292 8.74 -4.65 13.75
C ALA A 292 10.05 -4.81 12.96
N PHE A 293 9.98 -4.91 11.63
CA PHE A 293 11.17 -4.88 10.79
C PHE A 293 11.91 -3.55 10.92
N GLY A 294 11.21 -2.42 10.86
CA GLY A 294 11.80 -1.09 11.06
C GLY A 294 12.56 -0.95 12.39
N VAL A 295 11.99 -1.44 13.50
CA VAL A 295 12.66 -1.47 14.81
C VAL A 295 13.96 -2.28 14.81
N LEU A 296 14.01 -3.37 14.04
CA LEU A 296 15.20 -4.24 13.99
C LEU A 296 16.26 -3.72 13.01
N ALA A 297 15.84 -3.21 11.86
CA ALA A 297 16.70 -2.94 10.71
C ALA A 297 17.06 -1.46 10.51
N ASN A 298 16.09 -0.55 10.72
CA ASN A 298 16.23 0.88 10.37
C ASN A 298 16.47 1.78 11.58
N ALA A 299 15.99 1.40 12.76
CA ALA A 299 16.22 2.15 13.98
C ALA A 299 17.70 2.12 14.38
N ALA A 300 18.38 3.27 14.26
CA ALA A 300 19.81 3.38 14.50
C ALA A 300 20.15 3.40 16.00
N THR A 301 19.32 4.08 16.81
CA THR A 301 19.55 4.25 18.25
C THR A 301 18.52 3.51 19.09
N PHE A 302 18.80 3.37 20.39
CA PHE A 302 17.83 2.83 21.34
C PHE A 302 16.56 3.71 21.41
N ILE A 303 16.71 5.03 21.26
CA ILE A 303 15.57 5.97 21.25
C ILE A 303 14.70 5.71 20.02
N ASP A 304 15.29 5.60 18.82
CA ASP A 304 14.53 5.31 17.59
C ASP A 304 13.73 4.00 17.72
N LYS A 305 14.29 2.99 18.38
CA LYS A 305 13.61 1.71 18.66
C LYS A 305 12.40 1.89 19.57
N LEU A 306 12.53 2.69 20.62
CA LEU A 306 11.40 3.00 21.52
C LEU A 306 10.31 3.79 20.80
N GLU A 307 10.69 4.79 20.00
CA GLU A 307 9.76 5.61 19.24
C GLU A 307 8.96 4.78 18.21
N LEU A 308 9.64 3.95 17.42
CA LEU A 308 8.99 3.05 16.47
C LEU A 308 8.12 2.00 17.17
N SER A 309 8.55 1.47 18.30
CA SER A 309 7.75 0.54 19.10
C SER A 309 6.47 1.21 19.61
N ALA A 310 6.56 2.47 20.05
CA ALA A 310 5.40 3.26 20.47
C ALA A 310 4.45 3.55 19.30
N LEU A 311 4.97 3.86 18.10
CA LEU A 311 4.16 4.03 16.89
C LEU A 311 3.48 2.72 16.46
N GLY A 312 4.17 1.58 16.59
CA GLY A 312 3.60 0.25 16.38
C GLY A 312 2.43 -0.02 17.33
N LEU A 313 2.60 0.27 18.63
CA LEU A 313 1.52 0.12 19.62
C LEU A 313 0.33 1.05 19.32
N LEU A 314 0.60 2.32 18.95
CA LEU A 314 -0.43 3.26 18.54
C LEU A 314 -1.22 2.74 17.32
N THR A 315 -0.52 2.17 16.33
CA THR A 315 -1.15 1.57 15.15
C THR A 315 -2.09 0.43 15.55
N VAL A 316 -1.67 -0.46 16.46
CA VAL A 316 -2.52 -1.54 17.00
C VAL A 316 -3.76 -0.98 17.69
N VAL A 317 -3.62 0.07 18.52
CA VAL A 317 -4.73 0.72 19.20
C VAL A 317 -5.72 1.33 18.20
N LEU A 318 -5.23 2.08 17.20
CA LEU A 318 -6.07 2.71 16.17
C LEU A 318 -6.84 1.66 15.34
N LEU A 319 -6.20 0.54 15.01
CA LEU A 319 -6.85 -0.56 14.29
C LEU A 319 -7.89 -1.28 15.15
N ALA A 320 -7.63 -1.45 16.45
CA ALA A 320 -8.61 -2.00 17.39
C ALA A 320 -9.85 -1.09 17.50
N LEU A 321 -9.64 0.23 17.57
CA LEU A 321 -10.73 1.21 17.56
C LEU A 321 -11.52 1.17 16.25
N LEU A 322 -10.84 1.09 15.10
CA LEU A 322 -11.47 0.93 13.80
C LEU A 322 -12.30 -0.36 13.75
N SER A 323 -11.76 -1.48 14.22
CA SER A 323 -12.46 -2.78 14.26
C SER A 323 -13.72 -2.74 15.12
N ARG A 324 -13.70 -2.04 16.26
CA ARG A 324 -14.88 -1.86 17.12
C ARG A 324 -15.96 -1.07 16.40
N ARG A 325 -15.57 0.00 15.71
CA ARG A 325 -16.49 0.86 14.96
C ARG A 325 -17.13 0.16 13.75
N THR A 326 -16.40 -0.75 13.10
CA THR A 326 -16.95 -1.56 11.99
C THR A 326 -17.83 -2.70 12.48
N GLY A 327 -17.58 -3.24 13.68
CA GLY A 327 -18.37 -4.34 14.26
C GLY A 327 -19.75 -3.94 14.80
N THR A 328 -19.94 -2.68 15.21
CA THR A 328 -21.23 -2.18 15.72
C THR A 328 -22.22 -1.79 14.61
N GLY A 329 -21.78 -1.73 13.34
CA GLY A 329 -22.62 -1.35 12.20
C GLY A 329 -23.45 -2.47 11.57
N SER A 330 -23.35 -3.71 12.06
CA SER A 330 -24.00 -4.89 11.45
C SER A 330 -25.12 -5.51 12.28
N ILE A 331 -25.76 -4.74 13.18
CA ILE A 331 -26.94 -5.21 13.93
C ILE A 331 -28.11 -4.25 13.67
N THR A 332 -28.77 -4.43 12.53
CA THR A 332 -30.22 -4.17 12.45
C THR A 332 -30.79 -5.08 11.36
N PRO A 333 -31.36 -6.24 11.70
CA PRO A 333 -32.30 -6.89 10.80
C PRO A 333 -33.46 -5.91 10.59
N PRO A 334 -33.99 -5.71 9.37
CA PRO A 334 -35.28 -5.07 9.22
C PRO A 334 -36.29 -5.90 10.03
N THR A 335 -36.85 -5.30 11.07
CA THR A 335 -37.99 -5.86 11.80
C THR A 335 -39.15 -5.92 10.82
N GLY A 336 -39.30 -7.06 10.16
CA GLY A 336 -40.48 -7.41 9.38
C GLY A 336 -41.67 -7.55 10.32
N ARG A 337 -42.32 -6.43 10.62
CA ARG A 337 -43.69 -6.41 11.14
C ARG A 337 -44.65 -6.48 9.96
N HIS A 338 -45.52 -7.48 10.05
CA HIS A 338 -46.82 -7.68 9.38
C HIS A 338 -46.88 -8.72 8.25
N GLY A 339 -47.59 -9.79 8.58
CA GLY A 339 -48.09 -10.83 7.69
C GLY A 339 -48.49 -12.08 8.48
N ARG A 340 -49.47 -11.93 9.41
CA ARG A 340 -50.10 -13.10 10.07
C ARG A 340 -50.92 -13.86 9.01
N PRO A 341 -50.93 -15.21 9.00
CA PRO A 341 -51.74 -16.00 8.09
C PRO A 341 -53.20 -16.01 8.55
N ALA A 342 -54.14 -15.76 7.64
CA ALA A 342 -55.55 -16.10 7.85
C ALA A 342 -55.80 -17.46 7.19
N ALA A 343 -56.13 -18.45 8.03
CA ALA A 343 -56.69 -19.72 7.61
C ALA A 343 -58.22 -19.67 7.76
N GLU A 344 -58.88 -20.32 6.79
CA GLU A 344 -60.21 -20.94 6.82
C GLU A 344 -61.50 -20.10 6.85
N GLY A 345 -62.43 -20.48 5.95
CA GLY A 345 -63.82 -20.03 5.94
C GLY A 345 -64.57 -20.35 4.64
N SER A 346 -65.04 -21.58 4.51
CA SER A 346 -66.04 -22.08 3.55
C SER A 346 -67.22 -21.12 3.32
N THR A 347 -67.69 -20.94 2.08
CA THR A 347 -69.08 -21.20 1.64
C THR A 347 -69.36 -20.76 0.19
N ARG A 348 -69.94 -21.71 -0.57
CA ARG A 348 -70.66 -21.61 -1.86
C ARG A 348 -69.86 -21.40 -3.14
#